data_AF-A0A0G1GJR6-F1
#
_entry.id   AF-A0A0G1GJR6-F1
#
_cell.length_a   1.000
_cell.length_b   1.000
_cell.length_c   1.000
_cell.angle_alpha   90.00
_cell.angle_beta   90.00
_cell.angle_gamma   90.00
#
_symmetry.space_group_name_H-M   'P 1'
#
loop_
_entity.id
_entity.type
_entity.pdbx_description
1 polymer ?
#
loop_
_entity_poly.entity_id
_entity_poly.type
_entity_poly.pdbx_seq_one_letter_code
_entity_poly.pdbx_strand_id
1 'polypeptide(L)'
;MTHQSGEIATSSATIGTAIIPIGSTEVSIATTQVTNTSLIYVTPQSSTNNQVLYVKKKEENEGFTVAIDNASSQDIRFNWWIVN
;
A
#
# COMPACT_ATOMS: atom_id res chain seq x y z
N MET A 1 3.00 10.32 -25.08
CA MET A 1 1.94 10.79 -24.15
C MET A 1 0.96 9.63 -24.04
N THR A 2 0.72 8.96 -22.92
CA THR A 2 1.01 9.20 -21.50
C THR A 2 0.92 7.82 -20.83
N HIS A 3 1.84 7.50 -19.91
CA HIS A 3 1.70 6.36 -19.01
C HIS A 3 0.72 6.75 -17.89
N GLN A 4 -0.34 5.98 -17.68
CA GLN A 4 -1.08 6.02 -16.43
C GLN A 4 -1.66 4.63 -16.15
N SER A 5 -0.81 3.76 -15.62
CA SER A 5 -1.25 2.58 -14.87
C SER A 5 -1.08 2.94 -13.40
N GLY A 6 -2.08 3.59 -12.84
CA GLY A 6 -2.21 3.88 -11.43
C GLY A 6 -3.68 3.80 -11.12
N GLU A 7 -4.04 2.79 -10.34
CA GLU A 7 -5.38 2.60 -9.79
C GLU A 7 -5.92 3.93 -9.26
N ILE A 8 -7.06 4.39 -9.77
CA ILE A 8 -7.79 5.53 -9.22
C ILE A 8 -8.33 5.03 -7.87
N ALA A 9 -7.56 5.20 -6.82
CA ALA A 9 -8.07 4.98 -5.48
C ALA A 9 -9.22 5.96 -5.26
N THR A 10 -10.42 5.42 -5.02
CA THR A 10 -11.56 6.21 -4.58
C THR A 10 -11.14 7.04 -3.38
N SER A 11 -11.18 8.36 -3.54
CA SER A 11 -10.64 9.34 -2.59
C SER A 11 -11.00 9.04 -1.12
N SER A 12 -12.13 8.41 -0.83
CA SER A 12 -12.62 8.15 0.53
C SER A 12 -12.49 6.69 1.01
N ALA A 13 -11.71 5.83 0.34
CA ALA A 13 -11.59 4.43 0.74
C ALA A 13 -10.84 4.26 2.07
N THR A 14 -11.42 3.45 2.97
CA THR A 14 -10.81 3.01 4.24
C THR A 14 -10.45 1.54 4.26
N ILE A 15 -10.74 0.79 3.19
CA ILE A 15 -10.39 -0.61 3.01
C ILE A 15 -10.13 -0.88 1.53
N GLY A 16 -9.18 -1.76 1.23
CA GLY A 16 -8.91 -2.15 -0.14
C GLY A 16 -7.83 -3.21 -0.26
N THR A 17 -7.40 -3.42 -1.49
CA THR A 17 -6.28 -4.29 -1.86
C THR A 17 -5.22 -3.47 -2.57
N ALA A 18 -3.98 -3.93 -2.57
CA ALA A 18 -2.91 -3.32 -3.35
C ALA A 18 -1.84 -4.37 -3.71
N ILE A 19 -0.95 -3.98 -4.62
CA ILE A 19 0.13 -4.83 -5.12
C ILE A 19 1.45 -4.05 -5.04
N ILE A 20 2.48 -4.64 -4.42
CA ILE A 20 3.88 -4.25 -4.69
C ILE A 20 4.32 -5.08 -5.90
N PRO A 21 4.56 -4.46 -7.08
CA PRO A 21 4.96 -5.19 -8.27
C PRO A 21 6.32 -5.88 -8.09
N ILE A 22 6.55 -6.97 -8.80
CA ILE A 22 7.86 -7.60 -8.93
C ILE A 22 8.97 -6.56 -9.20
N GLY A 23 10.12 -6.71 -8.52
CA GLY A 23 11.25 -5.80 -8.65
C GLY A 23 11.10 -4.46 -7.91
N SER A 24 9.90 -4.13 -7.42
CA SER A 24 9.67 -2.97 -6.57
C SER A 24 9.78 -3.34 -5.09
N THR A 25 10.02 -2.35 -4.24
CA THR A 25 10.06 -2.49 -2.79
C THR A 25 8.90 -1.81 -2.09
N GLU A 26 8.13 -0.98 -2.80
CA GLU A 26 7.06 -0.20 -2.21
C GLU A 26 5.95 0.12 -3.20
N VAL A 27 4.79 0.50 -2.65
CA VAL A 27 3.65 1.04 -3.37
C VAL A 27 2.99 2.13 -2.52
N SER A 28 2.57 3.22 -3.17
CA SER A 28 1.78 4.28 -2.53
C SER A 28 0.30 4.07 -2.82
N ILE A 29 -0.52 4.16 -1.78
CA ILE A 29 -1.98 4.07 -1.84
C ILE A 29 -2.55 5.45 -1.51
N ALA A 30 -3.27 6.05 -2.46
CA ALA A 30 -3.88 7.36 -2.29
C ALA A 30 -5.24 7.24 -1.57
N THR A 31 -5.49 8.08 -0.57
CA THR A 31 -6.80 8.19 0.11
C THR A 31 -6.80 9.41 1.02
N THR A 32 -7.93 10.10 1.10
CA THR A 32 -8.12 11.27 1.97
C THR A 32 -8.48 10.87 3.41
N GLN A 33 -8.56 9.58 3.72
CA GLN A 33 -9.03 9.10 5.03
C GLN A 33 -7.91 8.94 6.07
N VAL A 34 -6.65 9.12 5.66
CA VAL A 34 -5.49 9.04 6.56
C VAL A 34 -5.37 10.32 7.39
N THR A 35 -5.19 10.15 8.69
CA THR A 35 -4.89 11.18 9.68
C THR A 35 -3.62 10.80 10.44
N ASN A 36 -3.08 11.73 11.24
CA ASN A 36 -1.90 11.45 12.07
C ASN A 36 -2.15 10.37 13.15
N THR A 37 -3.41 10.13 13.55
CA THR A 37 -3.78 9.12 14.54
C THR A 37 -4.28 7.82 13.93
N SER A 38 -4.46 7.76 12.60
CA SER A 38 -4.97 6.58 11.92
C SER A 38 -4.06 5.38 12.15
N LEU A 39 -4.65 4.24 12.50
CA LEU A 39 -4.00 2.94 12.44
C LEU A 39 -4.23 2.35 11.05
N ILE A 40 -3.15 1.92 10.41
CA ILE A 40 -3.20 1.31 9.08
C ILE A 40 -2.66 -0.10 9.21
N TYR A 41 -3.49 -1.06 8.83
CA TYR A 41 -3.14 -2.47 8.87
C TYR A 41 -2.98 -2.99 7.46
N VAL A 42 -1.95 -3.80 7.27
CA VAL A 42 -1.66 -4.48 6.01
C VAL A 42 -1.58 -5.97 6.28
N THR A 43 -2.17 -6.78 5.41
CA THR A 43 -2.15 -8.24 5.54
C THR A 43 -1.79 -8.86 4.19
N PRO A 44 -0.65 -9.56 4.08
CA PRO A 44 -0.29 -10.25 2.85
C PRO A 44 -1.35 -11.27 2.42
N GLN A 45 -1.64 -11.30 1.12
CA GLN A 45 -2.47 -12.30 0.44
C GLN A 45 -1.64 -13.22 -0.46
N SER A 46 -0.39 -12.86 -0.73
CA SER A 46 0.62 -13.73 -1.35
C SER A 46 1.87 -13.80 -0.47
N SER A 47 2.78 -14.71 -0.82
CA SER A 47 4.07 -14.82 -0.14
C SER A 47 4.85 -13.51 -0.27
N THR A 48 5.42 -13.04 0.83
CA THR A 48 6.32 -11.88 0.88
C THR A 48 7.79 -12.27 0.67
N ASN A 49 8.05 -13.52 0.27
CA ASN A 49 9.40 -14.10 0.19
C ASN A 49 10.19 -13.95 1.50
N ASN A 50 9.53 -14.24 2.62
CA ASN A 50 10.12 -14.19 3.95
C ASN A 50 10.55 -12.78 4.39
N GLN A 51 9.85 -11.75 3.91
CA GLN A 51 10.05 -10.35 4.27
C GLN A 51 8.84 -9.81 5.02
N VAL A 52 9.07 -8.79 5.86
CA VAL A 52 7.99 -8.10 6.55
C VAL A 52 7.35 -7.09 5.61
N LEU A 53 6.02 -7.15 5.49
CA LEU A 53 5.23 -6.10 4.84
C LEU A 53 4.85 -5.06 5.91
N TYR A 54 5.19 -3.79 5.70
CA TYR A 54 4.97 -2.74 6.70
C TYR A 54 4.54 -1.41 6.08
N VAL A 55 3.90 -0.57 6.89
CA VAL A 55 3.54 0.80 6.51
C VAL A 55 4.77 1.69 6.74
N LYS A 56 5.36 2.18 5.65
CA LYS A 56 6.58 3.00 5.65
C LYS A 56 6.32 4.47 5.96
N LYS A 57 5.22 5.02 5.42
CA LYS A 57 4.87 6.44 5.54
C LYS A 57 3.36 6.63 5.57
N LYS A 58 2.90 7.65 6.30
CA LYS A 58 1.52 8.17 6.26
C LYS A 58 1.58 9.64 5.85
N GLU A 59 0.66 10.06 5.01
CA GLU A 59 0.48 11.43 4.56
C GLU A 59 -0.99 11.79 4.76
N GLU A 60 -1.24 12.70 5.71
CA GLU A 60 -2.60 13.10 6.08
C GLU A 60 -3.35 13.66 4.87
N ASN A 61 -4.59 13.20 4.67
CA ASN A 61 -5.45 13.50 3.51
C ASN A 61 -4.87 13.12 2.13
N GLU A 62 -3.71 12.47 2.04
CA GLU A 62 -3.09 12.09 0.77
C GLU A 62 -3.00 10.57 0.61
N GLY A 63 -2.60 9.86 1.67
CA GLY A 63 -2.49 8.40 1.62
C GLY A 63 -1.40 7.82 2.51
N PHE A 64 -0.88 6.68 2.09
CA PHE A 64 0.19 5.98 2.80
C PHE A 64 1.02 5.11 1.86
N THR A 65 2.24 4.79 2.27
CA THR A 65 3.17 3.92 1.53
C THR A 65 3.37 2.62 2.28
N VAL A 66 3.25 1.50 1.58
CA VAL A 66 3.53 0.15 2.09
C VAL A 66 4.79 -0.37 1.42
N ALA A 67 5.66 -1.01 2.19
CA ALA A 67 6.97 -1.44 1.74
C ALA A 67 7.38 -2.82 2.27
N ILE A 68 8.40 -3.35 1.61
CA ILE A 68 9.26 -4.47 1.99
C ILE A 68 10.71 -4.00 1.88
N ASP A 69 11.64 -4.64 2.60
CA ASP A 69 13.04 -4.17 2.63
C ASP A 69 13.82 -4.46 1.33
N ASN A 70 13.53 -5.56 0.64
CA ASN A 70 14.22 -5.98 -0.59
C ASN A 70 13.24 -6.31 -1.71
N ALA A 71 13.68 -6.07 -2.94
CA ALA A 71 12.88 -6.35 -4.13
C ALA A 71 12.46 -7.83 -4.17
N SER A 72 11.17 -8.05 -4.40
CA SER A 72 10.61 -9.40 -4.52
C SER A 72 10.75 -9.93 -5.95
N SER A 73 10.91 -11.25 -6.09
CA SER A 73 10.91 -11.95 -7.38
C SER A 73 9.49 -12.26 -7.89
N GLN A 74 8.47 -11.76 -7.21
CA GLN A 74 7.06 -11.89 -7.58
C GLN A 74 6.25 -10.71 -7.05
N ASP A 75 5.05 -10.53 -7.57
CA ASP A 75 4.10 -9.56 -7.03
C ASP A 75 3.67 -9.93 -5.61
N ILE A 76 3.70 -8.95 -4.70
CA ILE A 76 3.15 -9.08 -3.36
C ILE A 76 1.77 -8.43 -3.34
N ARG A 77 0.73 -9.25 -3.19
CA ARG A 77 -0.66 -8.80 -3.03
C ARG A 77 -0.97 -8.71 -1.55
N PHE A 78 -1.71 -7.69 -1.13
CA PHE A 78 -2.11 -7.53 0.25
C PHE A 78 -3.43 -6.77 0.38
N ASN A 79 -4.13 -7.03 1.48
CA ASN A 79 -5.25 -6.22 1.95
C ASN A 79 -4.73 -5.08 2.81
N TRP A 80 -5.46 -3.98 2.82
CA TRP A 80 -5.24 -2.88 3.75
C TRP A 80 -6.56 -2.34 4.29
N TRP A 81 -6.53 -1.81 5.52
CA TRP A 81 -7.63 -1.02 6.07
C TRP A 81 -7.11 0.04 7.04
N ILE A 82 -7.90 1.10 7.17
CA ILE A 82 -7.64 2.28 7.98
C ILE A 82 -8.67 2.32 9.11
N VAL A 83 -8.18 2.47 10.33
CA VAL A 83 -8.99 2.70 11.54
C VAL A 83 -8.60 4.06 12.09
N ASN A 84 -9.60 4.92 12.34
CA ASN A 84 -9.41 6.25 12.92
C ASN A 84 -9.87 6.28 14.38
#